data_AF-A0A0S8DM85-F1
#
_entry.id   AF-A0A0S8DM85-F1
#
_cell.length_a   1.000
_cell.length_b   1.000
_cell.length_c   1.000
_cell.angle_alpha   90.00
_cell.angle_beta   90.00
_cell.angle_gamma   90.00
#
_symmetry.space_group_name_H-M   'P 1'
#
loop_
_entity.id
_entity.type
_entity.pdbx_description
1 polymer ?
#
loop_
_entity_poly.entity_id
_entity_poly.type
_entity_poly.pdbx_seq_one_letter_code
_entity_poly.pdbx_strand_id
1 'polypeptide(L)'
;MSPATDQIKKAKHYATQAHKRIRHKRKYTNQPYDIHLKAVAELVSTVTDDPEMIAAAWLHDTVEDTPVTFHDIEREFGAGTAQLVSDLTDVSKASDGNRAVRKAIDRAHLAQAMPRAKTIKLADLIDNCRDICNNNLRFARVFLTEMAALLEVLGDGDAELFAQARQLLSDCAASLQIERIPILFQGGEQEDSAADKLLSHQHAQLQFITAFTAKDIAEPLRSFDGEQKGPGILQKMEELNLFEAGVRIDGFIDGYVLPADICKDKLAKCVRQFRKDQVLDGDASLSEVIHVLTRHTHCFVSLLGSVAGVITRSDIQKPIVRMWLFGMITLIEMNFAERIRMKWEDESWSSLISSTRLSKAKELLEERRRRKQKCDLLDCLQFSDKARIIIEDPEELEYLGFNSKRIAKQISKELQSLRNNLAHSQDIVTHDWPQIARLAKRFEKILSR
;
A
#
# COMPACT_ATOMS: atom_id res chain seq x y z
N MET A 1 -33.96 25.73 24.21
CA MET A 1 -33.20 24.49 23.90
C MET A 1 -31.73 24.85 23.97
N SER A 2 -30.85 23.94 24.44
CA SER A 2 -29.42 24.24 24.53
C SER A 2 -28.78 24.25 23.13
N PRO A 3 -27.75 25.07 22.87
CA PRO A 3 -27.05 25.11 21.58
C PRO A 3 -26.58 23.73 21.08
N ALA A 4 -26.19 22.85 22.00
CA ALA A 4 -25.81 21.46 21.72
C ALA A 4 -26.96 20.61 21.13
N THR A 5 -28.19 20.78 21.62
CA THR A 5 -29.36 20.06 21.07
C THR A 5 -29.73 20.59 19.67
N ASP A 6 -29.44 21.85 19.38
CA ASP A 6 -29.71 22.46 18.07
C ASP A 6 -28.75 21.95 16.99
N GLN A 7 -27.46 21.76 17.32
CA GLN A 7 -26.46 21.22 16.39
C GLN A 7 -26.78 19.78 15.95
N ILE A 8 -27.14 18.90 16.89
CA ILE A 8 -27.51 17.50 16.60
C ILE A 8 -28.78 17.45 15.72
N LYS A 9 -29.79 18.26 16.04
CA LYS A 9 -31.02 18.35 15.24
C LYS A 9 -30.73 18.84 13.82
N LYS A 10 -29.84 19.82 13.67
CA LYS A 10 -29.37 20.31 12.37
C LYS A 10 -28.66 19.21 11.59
N ALA A 11 -27.71 18.49 12.20
CA ALA A 11 -26.95 17.41 11.57
C ALA A 11 -27.86 16.28 11.09
N LYS A 12 -28.78 15.83 11.95
CA LYS A 12 -29.82 14.85 11.60
C LYS A 12 -30.61 15.28 10.38
N HIS A 13 -31.13 16.51 10.37
CA HIS A 13 -31.94 17.01 9.27
C HIS A 13 -31.13 17.14 7.96
N TYR A 14 -29.89 17.61 8.06
CA TYR A 14 -28.98 17.79 6.94
C TYR A 14 -28.62 16.46 6.28
N ALA A 15 -28.14 15.48 7.05
CA ALA A 15 -27.76 14.16 6.56
C ALA A 15 -28.97 13.42 5.96
N THR A 16 -30.11 13.43 6.65
CA THR A 16 -31.36 12.82 6.16
C THR A 16 -31.75 13.40 4.79
N GLN A 17 -31.64 14.72 4.62
CA GLN A 17 -31.94 15.34 3.32
C GLN A 17 -30.92 14.96 2.25
N ALA A 18 -29.63 14.98 2.56
CA ALA A 18 -28.57 14.67 1.60
C ALA A 18 -28.75 13.25 1.02
N HIS A 19 -28.92 12.24 1.88
CA HIS A 19 -29.13 10.86 1.45
C HIS A 19 -30.51 10.65 0.80
N LYS A 20 -31.56 11.36 1.23
CA LYS A 20 -32.88 11.29 0.57
C LYS A 20 -32.86 11.84 -0.85
N ARG A 21 -32.08 12.89 -1.13
CA ARG A 21 -31.96 13.49 -2.48
C ARG A 21 -31.40 12.51 -3.51
N ILE A 22 -30.45 11.67 -3.11
CA ILE A 22 -29.89 10.61 -3.96
C ILE A 22 -30.69 9.30 -3.88
N ARG A 23 -31.83 9.29 -3.17
CA ARG A 23 -32.65 8.09 -2.90
C ARG A 23 -31.84 6.95 -2.28
N HIS A 24 -30.92 7.27 -1.36
CA HIS A 24 -30.05 6.28 -0.73
C HIS A 24 -30.88 5.29 0.10
N LYS A 25 -30.56 4.00 -0.06
CA LYS A 25 -31.20 2.92 0.68
C LYS A 25 -30.16 1.92 1.12
N ARG A 26 -30.40 1.24 2.24
CA ARG A 26 -29.59 0.12 2.66
C ARG A 26 -29.63 -1.00 1.62
N LYS A 27 -28.44 -1.54 1.34
CA LYS A 27 -28.21 -2.53 0.28
C LYS A 27 -29.03 -3.81 0.44
N TYR A 28 -29.28 -4.26 1.67
CA TYR A 28 -29.89 -5.57 1.93
C TYR A 28 -31.36 -5.49 2.37
N THR A 29 -31.73 -4.47 3.13
CA THR A 29 -33.10 -4.32 3.66
C THR A 29 -33.97 -3.38 2.80
N ASN A 30 -33.38 -2.66 1.84
CA ASN A 30 -34.06 -1.64 1.03
C ASN A 30 -34.74 -0.53 1.86
N GLN A 31 -34.35 -0.42 3.14
CA GLN A 31 -34.81 0.62 4.04
C GLN A 31 -34.15 1.96 3.72
N PRO A 32 -34.83 3.08 4.00
CA PRO A 32 -34.21 4.41 3.93
C PRO A 32 -32.89 4.48 4.72
N TYR A 33 -31.86 5.11 4.14
CA TYR A 33 -30.52 5.13 4.74
C TYR A 33 -30.44 5.92 6.06
N ASP A 34 -31.38 6.83 6.32
CA ASP A 34 -31.48 7.55 7.59
C ASP A 34 -31.71 6.63 8.80
N ILE A 35 -32.16 5.39 8.59
CA ILE A 35 -32.23 4.38 9.64
C ILE A 35 -30.81 3.98 10.12
N HIS A 36 -29.82 3.92 9.22
CA HIS A 36 -28.41 3.70 9.57
C HIS A 36 -27.84 4.85 10.38
N LEU A 37 -27.95 6.06 9.84
CA LEU A 37 -27.44 7.26 10.48
C LEU A 37 -28.01 7.43 11.90
N LYS A 38 -29.31 7.11 12.06
CA LYS A 38 -29.97 7.11 13.35
C LYS A 38 -29.37 6.09 14.31
N ALA A 39 -29.22 4.85 13.87
CA ALA A 39 -28.69 3.77 14.71
C ALA A 39 -27.26 4.05 15.18
N VAL A 40 -26.40 4.55 14.28
CA VAL A 40 -25.02 4.93 14.62
C VAL A 40 -25.01 6.10 15.62
N ALA A 41 -25.79 7.15 15.38
CA ALA A 41 -25.86 8.28 16.32
C ALA A 41 -26.46 7.91 17.68
N GLU A 42 -27.45 7.00 17.72
CA GLU A 42 -28.01 6.48 18.96
C GLU A 42 -26.96 5.67 19.74
N LEU A 43 -26.18 4.81 19.08
CA LEU A 43 -25.07 4.08 19.71
C LEU A 43 -23.98 5.00 20.26
N VAL A 44 -23.57 6.02 19.50
CA VAL A 44 -22.58 7.00 20.00
C VAL A 44 -23.13 7.74 21.22
N SER A 45 -24.42 8.09 21.22
CA SER A 45 -25.06 8.79 22.35
C SER A 45 -25.17 7.96 23.64
N THR A 46 -24.93 6.64 23.61
CA THR A 46 -24.91 5.83 24.83
C THR A 46 -23.60 5.99 25.61
N VAL A 47 -22.52 6.42 24.95
CA VAL A 47 -21.16 6.49 25.54
C VAL A 47 -20.62 7.92 25.64
N THR A 48 -21.27 8.89 25.00
CA THR A 48 -20.90 10.31 25.10
C THR A 48 -22.09 11.25 24.98
N ASP A 49 -21.98 12.43 25.60
CA ASP A 49 -22.90 13.57 25.45
C ASP A 49 -22.32 14.68 24.54
N ASP A 50 -21.17 14.42 23.91
CA ASP A 50 -20.47 15.36 23.03
C ASP A 50 -21.29 15.65 21.76
N PRO A 51 -21.79 16.90 21.59
CA PRO A 51 -22.65 17.24 20.46
C PRO A 51 -21.94 17.18 19.11
N GLU A 52 -20.63 17.40 19.05
CA GLU A 52 -19.87 17.31 17.80
C GLU A 52 -19.72 15.85 17.36
N MET A 53 -19.48 14.93 18.31
CA MET A 53 -19.39 13.50 18.01
C MET A 53 -20.73 12.94 17.54
N ILE A 54 -21.82 13.29 18.23
CA ILE A 54 -23.17 12.84 17.84
C ILE A 54 -23.57 13.47 16.50
N ALA A 55 -23.21 14.74 16.24
CA ALA A 55 -23.42 15.36 14.93
C ALA A 55 -22.60 14.67 13.84
N ALA A 56 -21.32 14.38 14.08
CA ALA A 56 -20.46 13.66 13.14
C ALA A 56 -20.98 12.23 12.87
N ALA A 57 -21.53 11.54 13.86
CA ALA A 57 -22.18 10.24 13.67
C ALA A 57 -23.38 10.31 12.72
N TRP A 58 -24.17 11.39 12.75
CA TRP A 58 -25.20 11.63 11.73
C TRP A 58 -24.63 11.93 10.34
N LEU A 59 -23.44 12.50 10.26
CA LEU A 59 -22.84 13.04 9.03
C LEU A 59 -21.80 12.14 8.39
N HIS A 60 -21.41 11.03 9.02
CA HIS A 60 -20.20 10.28 8.68
C HIS A 60 -20.12 9.82 7.22
N ASP A 61 -21.24 9.39 6.62
CA ASP A 61 -21.29 8.96 5.21
C ASP A 61 -21.64 10.09 4.23
N THR A 62 -21.87 11.31 4.70
CA THR A 62 -22.39 12.37 3.83
C THR A 62 -21.40 12.78 2.74
N VAL A 63 -20.10 12.84 3.06
CA VAL A 63 -19.06 13.18 2.08
C VAL A 63 -18.72 12.00 1.17
N GLU A 64 -18.83 10.77 1.68
CA GLU A 64 -18.54 9.56 0.92
C GLU A 64 -19.63 9.25 -0.13
N ASP A 65 -20.90 9.32 0.27
CA ASP A 65 -22.02 8.83 -0.54
C ASP A 65 -22.82 9.93 -1.24
N THR A 66 -22.65 11.19 -0.85
CA THR A 66 -23.47 12.31 -1.36
C THR A 66 -22.59 13.43 -1.92
N PRO A 67 -23.14 14.36 -2.72
CA PRO A 67 -22.38 15.51 -3.23
C PRO A 67 -21.92 16.54 -2.18
N VAL A 68 -22.15 16.28 -0.89
CA VAL A 68 -21.72 17.16 0.21
C VAL A 68 -20.19 17.15 0.30
N THR A 69 -19.59 18.32 0.50
CA THR A 69 -18.13 18.46 0.63
C THR A 69 -17.72 18.70 2.08
N PHE A 70 -16.45 18.42 2.42
CA PHE A 70 -15.89 18.79 3.73
C PHE A 70 -16.05 20.28 4.04
N HIS A 71 -15.95 21.15 3.02
CA HIS A 71 -16.17 22.58 3.16
C HIS A 71 -17.62 22.91 3.55
N ASP A 72 -18.60 22.18 3.03
CA ASP A 72 -19.99 22.33 3.46
C ASP A 72 -20.19 21.91 4.91
N ILE A 73 -19.55 20.82 5.34
CA ILE A 73 -19.60 20.36 6.73
C ILE A 73 -18.96 21.40 7.67
N GLU A 74 -17.78 21.90 7.33
CA GLU A 74 -17.08 22.91 8.11
C GLU A 74 -17.90 24.20 8.25
N ARG A 75 -18.49 24.67 7.14
CA ARG A 75 -19.33 25.88 7.14
C ARG A 75 -20.59 25.72 8.00
N GLU A 76 -21.22 24.54 7.96
CA GLU A 76 -22.51 24.32 8.62
C GLU A 76 -22.38 23.86 10.09
N PHE A 77 -21.29 23.16 10.44
CA PHE A 77 -21.13 22.48 11.74
C PHE A 77 -19.80 22.80 12.45
N GLY A 78 -18.89 23.52 11.80
CA GLY A 78 -17.60 23.91 12.36
C GLY A 78 -16.47 22.91 12.09
N ALA A 79 -15.24 23.37 12.32
CA ALA A 79 -14.01 22.62 12.04
C ALA A 79 -13.89 21.31 12.84
N GLY A 80 -14.39 21.27 14.09
CA GLY A 80 -14.35 20.05 14.92
C GLY A 80 -15.15 18.91 14.32
N THR A 81 -16.40 19.17 13.93
CA THR A 81 -17.24 18.17 13.24
C THR A 81 -16.69 17.82 11.86
N ALA A 82 -16.16 18.80 11.11
CA ALA A 82 -15.56 18.53 9.80
C ALA A 82 -14.33 17.62 9.89
N GLN A 83 -13.48 17.81 10.91
CA GLN A 83 -12.34 16.94 11.16
C GLN A 83 -12.79 15.51 11.49
N LEU A 84 -13.79 15.35 12.36
CA LEU A 84 -14.34 14.02 12.68
C LEU A 84 -14.90 13.32 11.44
N VAL A 85 -15.62 14.03 10.57
CA VAL A 85 -16.14 13.46 9.31
C VAL A 85 -14.99 13.10 8.35
N SER A 86 -13.95 13.93 8.27
CA SER A 86 -12.75 13.64 7.48
C SER A 86 -12.02 12.39 7.96
N ASP A 87 -11.88 12.22 9.28
CA ASP A 87 -11.27 11.05 9.90
C ASP A 87 -12.06 9.76 9.60
N LEU A 88 -13.37 9.87 9.39
CA LEU A 88 -14.29 8.74 9.17
C LEU A 88 -14.49 8.36 7.69
N THR A 89 -14.19 9.28 6.77
CA THR A 89 -14.41 9.09 5.32
C THR A 89 -13.31 8.22 4.72
N ASP A 90 -13.68 7.21 3.92
CA ASP A 90 -12.71 6.38 3.19
C ASP A 90 -11.87 7.27 2.23
N VAL A 91 -10.55 7.14 2.29
CA VAL A 91 -9.61 7.94 1.47
C VAL A 91 -9.15 7.20 0.22
N SER A 92 -9.38 5.88 0.16
CA SER A 92 -9.01 5.05 -0.97
C SER A 92 -9.88 5.32 -2.20
N LYS A 93 -9.26 5.25 -3.37
CA LYS A 93 -9.91 5.41 -4.67
C LYS A 93 -9.98 4.08 -5.38
N ALA A 94 -10.92 3.94 -6.31
CA ALA A 94 -11.03 2.74 -7.14
C ALA A 94 -9.73 2.40 -7.89
N SER A 95 -8.90 3.41 -8.20
CA SER A 95 -7.58 3.30 -8.80
C SER A 95 -6.53 2.63 -7.92
N ASP A 96 -6.69 2.63 -6.60
CA ASP A 96 -5.65 2.23 -5.63
C ASP A 96 -5.49 0.70 -5.51
N GLY A 97 -6.07 -0.05 -6.45
CA GLY A 97 -5.93 -1.49 -6.54
C GLY A 97 -7.16 -2.27 -6.05
N ASN A 98 -6.95 -3.53 -5.69
CA ASN A 98 -8.05 -4.44 -5.34
C ASN A 98 -8.70 -4.04 -3.99
N ARG A 99 -9.83 -4.68 -3.66
CA ARG A 99 -10.59 -4.38 -2.43
C ARG A 99 -9.74 -4.48 -1.15
N ALA A 100 -8.83 -5.46 -1.08
CA ALA A 100 -7.97 -5.65 0.08
C ALA A 100 -6.97 -4.49 0.25
N VAL A 101 -6.38 -4.01 -0.85
CA VAL A 101 -5.47 -2.85 -0.85
C VAL A 101 -6.22 -1.59 -0.41
N ARG A 102 -7.40 -1.33 -0.99
CA ARG A 102 -8.23 -0.18 -0.60
C ARG A 102 -8.60 -0.20 0.89
N LYS A 103 -9.06 -1.35 1.40
CA LYS A 103 -9.36 -1.51 2.83
C LYS A 103 -8.12 -1.49 3.74
N ALA A 104 -6.92 -1.72 3.22
CA ALA A 104 -5.68 -1.48 3.96
C ALA A 104 -5.37 0.03 4.06
N ILE A 105 -5.58 0.78 2.98
CA ILE A 105 -5.43 2.25 2.95
C ILE A 105 -6.42 2.91 3.91
N ASP A 106 -7.71 2.56 3.83
CA ASP A 106 -8.75 3.14 4.69
C ASP A 106 -8.51 2.81 6.18
N ARG A 107 -8.02 1.60 6.48
CA ARG A 107 -7.63 1.22 7.85
C ARG A 107 -6.44 2.03 8.34
N ALA A 108 -5.44 2.28 7.49
CA ALA A 108 -4.29 3.10 7.86
C ALA A 108 -4.69 4.55 8.14
N HIS A 109 -5.64 5.10 7.38
CA HIS A 109 -6.27 6.39 7.66
C HIS A 109 -6.96 6.40 9.03
N LEU A 110 -7.84 5.42 9.28
CA LEU A 110 -8.52 5.27 10.57
C LEU A 110 -7.56 5.04 11.74
N ALA A 111 -6.41 4.41 11.54
CA ALA A 111 -5.42 4.21 12.59
C ALA A 111 -4.86 5.53 13.13
N GLN A 112 -4.76 6.55 12.27
CA GLN A 112 -4.30 7.90 12.61
C GLN A 112 -5.45 8.83 13.08
N ALA A 113 -6.70 8.39 12.95
CA ALA A 113 -7.87 9.16 13.36
C ALA A 113 -7.89 9.39 14.88
N MET A 114 -8.56 10.46 15.30
CA MET A 114 -8.70 10.75 16.73
C MET A 114 -9.54 9.67 17.44
N PRO A 115 -9.30 9.41 18.74
CA PRO A 115 -10.14 8.52 19.57
C PRO A 115 -11.65 8.78 19.45
N ARG A 116 -12.05 10.06 19.33
CA ARG A 116 -13.44 10.49 19.11
C ARG A 116 -14.00 9.94 17.79
N ALA A 117 -13.26 10.01 16.68
CA ALA A 117 -13.67 9.44 15.41
C ALA A 117 -13.71 7.90 15.44
N LYS A 118 -12.71 7.27 16.06
CA LYS A 118 -12.67 5.81 16.23
C LYS A 118 -13.87 5.27 17.01
N THR A 119 -14.34 6.00 18.02
CA THR A 119 -15.58 5.71 18.75
C THR A 119 -16.80 5.70 17.84
N ILE A 120 -16.92 6.67 16.93
CA ILE A 120 -18.00 6.71 15.94
C ILE A 120 -17.87 5.53 14.96
N LYS A 121 -16.64 5.19 14.53
CA LYS A 121 -16.41 4.05 13.65
C LYS A 121 -16.79 2.71 14.29
N LEU A 122 -16.59 2.55 15.60
CA LEU A 122 -17.05 1.37 16.33
C LEU A 122 -18.58 1.23 16.27
N ALA A 123 -19.31 2.32 16.48
CA ALA A 123 -20.78 2.33 16.36
C ALA A 123 -21.25 1.98 14.94
N ASP A 124 -20.59 2.54 13.91
CA ASP A 124 -20.83 2.20 12.51
C ASP A 124 -20.63 0.69 12.25
N LEU A 125 -19.49 0.13 12.68
CA LEU A 125 -19.19 -1.30 12.53
C LEU A 125 -20.21 -2.20 13.23
N ILE A 126 -20.66 -1.84 14.42
CA ILE A 126 -21.68 -2.60 15.17
C ILE A 126 -22.98 -2.69 14.37
N ASP A 127 -23.47 -1.55 13.87
CA ASP A 127 -24.72 -1.49 13.13
C ASP A 127 -24.61 -2.23 11.78
N ASN A 128 -23.51 -2.01 11.04
CA ASN A 128 -23.25 -2.70 9.78
C ASN A 128 -23.09 -4.22 9.95
N CYS A 129 -22.43 -4.67 11.03
CA CYS A 129 -22.28 -6.10 11.32
C CYS A 129 -23.64 -6.75 11.59
N ARG A 130 -24.52 -6.10 12.36
CA ARG A 130 -25.89 -6.58 12.62
C ARG A 130 -26.69 -6.69 11.32
N ASP A 131 -26.61 -5.71 10.42
CA ASP A 131 -27.34 -5.75 9.14
C ASP A 131 -26.79 -6.86 8.22
N ILE A 132 -25.47 -6.94 8.06
CA ILE A 132 -24.84 -7.87 7.11
C ILE A 132 -25.00 -9.33 7.56
N CYS A 133 -24.79 -9.62 8.84
CA CYS A 133 -24.87 -11.01 9.33
C CYS A 133 -26.29 -11.56 9.30
N ASN A 134 -27.31 -10.71 9.41
CA ASN A 134 -28.71 -11.15 9.32
C ASN A 134 -29.20 -11.28 7.88
N ASN A 135 -28.66 -10.50 6.94
CA ASN A 135 -29.23 -10.40 5.59
C ASN A 135 -28.35 -10.97 4.46
N ASN A 136 -27.04 -11.18 4.67
CA ASN A 136 -26.14 -11.69 3.64
C ASN A 136 -24.98 -12.54 4.20
N LEU A 137 -25.28 -13.81 4.52
CA LEU A 137 -24.32 -14.76 5.09
C LEU A 137 -23.07 -14.99 4.23
N ARG A 138 -23.19 -14.90 2.89
CA ARG A 138 -22.06 -15.07 1.97
C ARG A 138 -21.07 -13.91 2.07
N PHE A 139 -21.58 -12.68 2.11
CA PHE A 139 -20.76 -11.49 2.25
C PHE A 139 -20.29 -11.26 3.70
N ALA A 140 -21.06 -11.73 4.69
CA ALA A 140 -20.72 -11.64 6.10
C ALA A 140 -19.33 -12.19 6.41
N ARG A 141 -18.91 -13.30 5.77
CA ARG A 141 -17.55 -13.84 5.93
C ARG A 141 -16.44 -12.85 5.56
N VAL A 142 -16.63 -12.09 4.48
CA VAL A 142 -15.67 -11.07 4.02
C VAL A 142 -15.70 -9.89 4.98
N PHE A 143 -16.90 -9.42 5.32
CA PHE A 143 -17.08 -8.29 6.22
C PHE A 143 -16.53 -8.54 7.62
N LEU A 144 -16.72 -9.73 8.20
CA LEU A 144 -16.19 -10.06 9.52
C LEU A 144 -14.66 -10.06 9.55
N THR A 145 -14.00 -10.49 8.46
CA THR A 145 -12.54 -10.35 8.33
C THR A 145 -12.11 -8.88 8.25
N GLU A 146 -12.85 -8.05 7.50
CA GLU A 146 -12.60 -6.61 7.40
C GLU A 146 -12.82 -5.90 8.75
N MET A 147 -13.90 -6.25 9.47
CA MET A 147 -14.21 -5.75 10.79
C MET A 147 -13.14 -6.14 11.82
N ALA A 148 -12.68 -7.40 11.80
CA ALA A 148 -11.59 -7.85 12.67
C ALA A 148 -10.33 -7.02 12.46
N ALA A 149 -9.94 -6.78 11.21
CA ALA A 149 -8.77 -5.96 10.88
C ALA A 149 -8.94 -4.49 11.28
N LEU A 150 -10.16 -3.92 11.20
CA LEU A 150 -10.43 -2.56 11.68
C LEU A 150 -10.31 -2.48 13.22
N LEU A 151 -10.80 -3.48 13.95
CA LEU A 151 -10.71 -3.50 15.41
C LEU A 151 -9.26 -3.48 15.94
N GLU A 152 -8.28 -3.91 15.14
CA GLU A 152 -6.85 -3.81 15.51
C GLU A 152 -6.38 -2.37 15.72
N VAL A 153 -7.00 -1.39 15.04
CA VAL A 153 -6.58 0.02 15.07
C VAL A 153 -7.55 0.94 15.79
N LEU A 154 -8.66 0.38 16.30
CA LEU A 154 -9.74 1.13 16.99
C LEU A 154 -9.68 0.99 18.52
N GLY A 155 -8.63 0.38 19.08
CA GLY A 155 -8.52 0.05 20.50
C GLY A 155 -8.45 1.25 21.46
N ASP A 156 -8.15 2.44 20.94
CA ASP A 156 -8.16 3.72 21.63
C ASP A 156 -9.50 4.49 21.50
N GLY A 157 -10.51 3.90 20.85
CA GLY A 157 -11.90 4.38 20.92
C GLY A 157 -12.57 4.04 22.26
N ASP A 158 -13.88 4.30 22.36
CA ASP A 158 -14.64 3.97 23.56
C ASP A 158 -14.60 2.46 23.90
N ALA A 159 -14.26 2.14 25.15
CA ALA A 159 -14.03 0.78 25.60
C ALA A 159 -15.31 -0.08 25.62
N GLU A 160 -16.48 0.52 25.89
CA GLU A 160 -17.74 -0.21 25.92
C GLU A 160 -18.17 -0.59 24.50
N LEU A 161 -18.14 0.36 23.56
CA LEU A 161 -18.42 0.06 22.15
C LEU A 161 -17.39 -0.90 21.55
N PHE A 162 -16.12 -0.80 21.94
CA PHE A 162 -15.09 -1.73 21.50
C PHE A 162 -15.38 -3.16 21.97
N ALA A 163 -15.76 -3.33 23.24
CA ALA A 163 -16.15 -4.62 23.78
C ALA A 163 -17.41 -5.17 23.08
N GLN A 164 -18.42 -4.32 22.84
CA GLN A 164 -19.63 -4.71 22.12
C GLN A 164 -19.32 -5.15 20.67
N ALA A 165 -18.46 -4.43 19.96
CA ALA A 165 -18.04 -4.78 18.60
C ALA A 165 -17.30 -6.12 18.55
N ARG A 166 -16.39 -6.38 19.51
CA ARG A 166 -15.68 -7.66 19.63
C ARG A 166 -16.63 -8.82 19.94
N GLN A 167 -17.56 -8.62 20.86
CA GLN A 167 -18.55 -9.64 21.21
C GLN A 167 -19.42 -9.98 20.00
N LEU A 168 -19.93 -8.96 19.30
CA LEU A 168 -20.74 -9.13 18.10
C LEU A 168 -19.98 -9.86 16.99
N LEU A 169 -18.72 -9.48 16.75
CA LEU A 169 -17.83 -10.17 15.80
C LEU A 169 -17.74 -11.67 16.14
N SER A 170 -17.50 -11.99 17.41
CA SER A 170 -17.40 -13.38 17.90
C SER A 170 -18.71 -14.16 17.71
N ASP A 171 -19.84 -13.57 18.09
CA ASP A 171 -21.16 -14.21 18.00
C ASP A 171 -21.56 -14.49 16.55
N CYS A 172 -21.30 -13.54 15.65
CA CYS A 172 -21.56 -13.70 14.23
C CYS A 172 -20.62 -14.73 13.58
N ALA A 173 -19.35 -14.76 13.98
CA ALA A 173 -18.36 -15.74 13.51
C ALA A 173 -18.76 -17.18 13.90
N ALA A 174 -19.16 -17.36 15.16
CA ALA A 174 -19.62 -18.64 15.69
C ALA A 174 -20.87 -19.13 14.96
N SER A 175 -21.85 -18.24 14.74
CA SER A 175 -23.09 -18.55 14.02
C SER A 175 -22.84 -18.97 12.56
N LEU A 176 -21.75 -18.52 11.95
CA LEU A 176 -21.36 -18.83 10.56
C LEU A 176 -20.38 -20.00 10.41
N GLN A 177 -20.04 -20.67 11.52
CA GLN A 177 -19.05 -21.77 11.61
C GLN A 177 -17.70 -21.41 10.99
N ILE A 178 -17.23 -20.18 11.23
CA ILE A 178 -15.91 -19.75 10.77
C ILE A 178 -14.88 -20.23 11.81
N GLU A 179 -14.24 -21.38 11.55
CA GLU A 179 -13.34 -22.06 12.52
C GLU A 179 -12.15 -21.21 12.97
N ARG A 180 -11.70 -20.26 12.14
CA ARG A 180 -10.70 -19.25 12.49
C ARG A 180 -10.97 -17.97 11.71
N ILE A 181 -11.59 -16.97 12.34
CA ILE A 181 -11.25 -15.59 11.99
C ILE A 181 -9.81 -15.38 12.48
N PRO A 182 -8.88 -14.81 11.70
CA PRO A 182 -7.57 -14.43 12.22
C PRO A 182 -7.77 -13.32 13.26
N ILE A 183 -8.15 -13.70 14.47
CA ILE A 183 -8.20 -12.84 15.64
C ILE A 183 -6.79 -12.93 16.22
N LEU A 184 -5.94 -11.98 15.85
CA LEU A 184 -4.76 -11.68 16.65
C LEU A 184 -5.28 -11.06 17.96
N PHE A 185 -4.87 -11.62 19.09
CA PHE A 185 -5.17 -11.22 20.48
C PHE A 185 -6.38 -11.86 21.19
N GLN A 186 -6.07 -12.94 21.91
CA GLN A 186 -6.50 -13.07 23.31
C GLN A 186 -5.67 -12.11 24.15
N GLY A 187 -6.34 -11.28 24.96
CA GLY A 187 -5.71 -10.28 25.82
C GLY A 187 -5.05 -10.90 27.05
N GLY A 188 -3.96 -10.29 27.46
CA GLY A 188 -3.28 -10.47 28.73
C GLY A 188 -2.13 -9.48 28.78
N GLU A 189 -2.11 -8.62 29.79
CA GLU A 189 -1.03 -7.67 30.05
C GLU A 189 0.31 -8.41 30.16
N GLN A 190 1.22 -8.28 29.18
CA GLN A 190 2.68 -8.20 29.35
C GLN A 190 3.44 -8.27 28.01
N GLU A 191 4.39 -7.33 27.88
CA GLU A 191 5.54 -7.24 26.96
C GLU A 191 5.26 -7.21 25.44
N ASP A 192 5.76 -6.15 24.77
CA ASP A 192 5.78 -5.93 23.31
C ASP A 192 5.84 -7.25 22.52
N SER A 193 4.67 -7.68 22.02
CA SER A 193 4.53 -8.99 21.41
C SER A 193 5.31 -9.05 20.09
N ALA A 194 5.78 -10.24 19.73
CA ALA A 194 6.38 -10.47 18.41
C ALA A 194 5.44 -10.08 17.25
N ALA A 195 4.12 -10.07 17.49
CA ALA A 195 3.11 -9.63 16.53
C ALA A 195 3.11 -8.10 16.33
N ASP A 196 3.31 -7.29 17.40
CA ASP A 196 3.42 -5.84 17.28
C ASP A 196 4.71 -5.42 16.55
N LYS A 197 5.81 -6.16 16.79
CA LYS A 197 7.05 -6.02 16.01
C LYS A 197 6.85 -6.46 14.55
N LEU A 198 6.11 -7.54 14.30
CA LEU A 198 5.83 -8.03 12.95
C LEU A 198 4.92 -7.06 12.17
N LEU A 199 3.90 -6.48 12.81
CA LEU A 199 2.95 -5.52 12.23
C LEU A 199 3.62 -4.16 11.93
N SER A 200 4.43 -3.63 12.85
CA SER A 200 5.25 -2.43 12.62
C SER A 200 6.30 -2.64 11.52
N HIS A 201 6.91 -3.83 11.45
CA HIS A 201 7.81 -4.19 10.36
C HIS A 201 7.08 -4.30 9.01
N GLN A 202 5.91 -4.94 8.95
CA GLN A 202 5.12 -5.03 7.71
C GLN A 202 4.59 -3.67 7.25
N HIS A 203 4.19 -2.80 8.18
CA HIS A 203 3.77 -1.44 7.87
C HIS A 203 4.92 -0.59 7.29
N ALA A 204 6.09 -0.60 7.93
CA ALA A 204 7.28 0.09 7.41
C ALA A 204 7.73 -0.48 6.06
N GLN A 205 7.59 -1.80 5.85
CA GLN A 205 7.84 -2.46 4.57
C GLN A 205 6.90 -1.98 3.48
N LEU A 206 5.60 -1.92 3.77
CA LEU A 206 4.57 -1.43 2.83
C LEU A 206 4.82 0.04 2.48
N GLN A 207 5.02 0.89 3.48
CA GLN A 207 5.36 2.31 3.28
C GLN A 207 6.59 2.47 2.40
N PHE A 208 7.64 1.67 2.63
CA PHE A 208 8.86 1.72 1.82
C PHE A 208 8.62 1.32 0.37
N ILE A 209 7.83 0.26 0.14
CA ILE A 209 7.59 -0.28 -1.21
C ILE A 209 6.70 0.65 -2.03
N THR A 210 5.74 1.32 -1.39
CA THR A 210 4.82 2.27 -2.04
C THR A 210 5.28 3.73 -1.97
N ALA A 211 6.45 4.00 -1.36
CA ALA A 211 6.97 5.36 -1.21
C ALA A 211 7.26 6.06 -2.53
N PHE A 212 7.49 5.29 -3.60
CA PHE A 212 7.90 5.80 -4.90
C PHE A 212 7.02 5.25 -6.02
N THR A 213 6.72 6.13 -6.96
CA THR A 213 5.79 5.93 -8.07
C THR A 213 6.45 6.30 -9.40
N ALA A 214 5.77 6.02 -10.51
CA ALA A 214 6.26 6.30 -11.85
C ALA A 214 6.59 7.79 -12.03
N LYS A 215 5.77 8.71 -11.51
CA LYS A 215 6.03 10.16 -11.61
C LYS A 215 7.33 10.60 -10.91
N ASP A 216 7.78 9.89 -9.88
CA ASP A 216 8.98 10.27 -9.12
C ASP A 216 10.28 9.99 -9.89
N ILE A 217 10.20 9.15 -10.93
CA ILE A 217 11.34 8.76 -11.75
C ILE A 217 11.17 9.12 -13.23
N ALA A 218 9.99 9.58 -13.65
CA ALA A 218 9.71 9.98 -15.01
C ALA A 218 10.54 11.21 -15.42
N GLU A 219 11.15 11.14 -16.60
CA GLU A 219 11.67 12.34 -17.27
C GLU A 219 10.56 13.00 -18.09
N PRO A 220 10.53 14.33 -18.21
CA PRO A 220 9.55 15.02 -19.06
C PRO A 220 9.64 14.53 -20.52
N LEU A 221 8.51 14.12 -21.09
CA LEU A 221 8.45 13.79 -22.51
C LEU A 221 8.52 15.08 -23.32
N ARG A 222 9.74 15.44 -23.74
CA ARG A 222 9.98 16.57 -24.64
C ARG A 222 9.16 16.38 -25.90
N SER A 223 8.43 17.42 -26.29
CA SER A 223 7.51 17.34 -27.42
C SER A 223 7.67 18.49 -28.41
N PHE A 224 7.29 18.23 -29.65
CA PHE A 224 7.35 19.18 -30.77
C PHE A 224 5.99 19.30 -31.46
N ASP A 225 5.75 20.43 -32.11
CA ASP A 225 4.50 20.67 -32.83
C ASP A 225 4.43 19.79 -34.09
N GLY A 226 3.31 19.11 -34.30
CA GLY A 226 3.05 18.21 -35.43
C GLY A 226 3.18 18.88 -36.80
N GLU A 227 3.02 20.20 -36.87
CA GLU A 227 3.13 20.98 -38.11
C GLU A 227 4.59 21.25 -38.52
N GLN A 228 5.57 21.00 -37.62
CA GLN A 228 7.00 21.17 -37.92
C GLN A 228 7.51 20.07 -38.84
N LYS A 229 8.46 20.43 -39.72
CA LYS A 229 9.10 19.48 -40.65
C LYS A 229 10.17 18.65 -39.94
N GLY A 230 10.24 17.37 -40.25
CA GLY A 230 11.12 16.42 -39.58
C GLY A 230 12.62 16.75 -39.51
N PRO A 231 13.28 17.26 -40.57
CA PRO A 231 14.74 17.47 -40.54
C PRO A 231 15.22 18.38 -39.39
N GLY A 232 14.48 19.46 -39.11
CA GLY A 232 14.81 20.37 -37.99
C GLY A 232 14.49 19.78 -36.61
N ILE A 233 13.58 18.81 -36.54
CA ILE A 233 13.27 18.07 -35.31
C ILE A 233 14.35 17.03 -35.02
N LEU A 234 14.80 16.29 -36.04
CA LEU A 234 15.86 15.30 -35.90
C LEU A 234 17.14 15.94 -35.35
N GLN A 235 17.55 17.08 -35.92
CA GLN A 235 18.70 17.83 -35.42
C GLN A 235 18.52 18.25 -33.95
N LYS A 236 17.35 18.78 -33.57
CA LYS A 236 17.06 19.14 -32.17
C LYS A 236 17.06 17.94 -31.24
N MET A 237 16.57 16.79 -31.69
CA MET A 237 16.62 15.56 -30.90
C MET A 237 18.05 15.10 -30.68
N GLU A 238 18.93 15.19 -31.69
CA GLU A 238 20.36 14.91 -31.55
C GLU A 238 21.04 15.89 -30.58
N GLU A 239 20.78 17.19 -30.71
CA GLU A 239 21.32 18.23 -29.82
C GLU A 239 20.90 18.05 -28.36
N LEU A 240 19.66 17.60 -28.13
CA LEU A 240 19.09 17.35 -26.81
C LEU A 240 19.27 15.90 -26.33
N ASN A 241 19.95 15.05 -27.12
CA ASN A 241 20.16 13.63 -26.86
C ASN A 241 18.85 12.87 -26.53
N LEU A 242 17.80 13.11 -27.30
CA LEU A 242 16.47 12.52 -27.15
C LEU A 242 16.34 11.24 -27.98
N PHE A 243 16.05 10.11 -27.31
CA PHE A 243 15.74 8.84 -27.97
C PHE A 243 14.28 8.75 -28.44
N GLU A 244 13.40 9.53 -27.82
CA GLU A 244 12.02 9.69 -28.20
C GLU A 244 11.57 11.14 -27.97
N ALA A 245 10.58 11.58 -28.76
CA ALA A 245 9.94 12.87 -28.56
C ALA A 245 8.43 12.77 -28.75
N GLY A 246 7.67 13.44 -27.90
CA GLY A 246 6.23 13.58 -28.06
C GLY A 246 5.88 14.46 -29.27
N VAL A 247 4.73 14.21 -29.88
CA VAL A 247 4.19 15.03 -30.97
C VAL A 247 2.92 15.70 -30.49
N ARG A 248 2.89 17.03 -30.57
CA ARG A 248 1.72 17.83 -30.19
C ARG A 248 0.82 18.09 -31.38
N ILE A 249 -0.46 17.75 -31.24
CA ILE A 249 -1.54 18.07 -32.17
C ILE A 249 -2.60 18.81 -31.37
N ASP A 250 -3.04 19.97 -31.87
CA ASP A 250 -3.99 20.86 -31.19
C ASP A 250 -3.61 21.20 -29.73
N GLY A 251 -2.31 21.28 -29.44
CA GLY A 251 -1.77 21.62 -28.13
C GLY A 251 -1.56 20.45 -27.16
N PHE A 252 -2.01 19.24 -27.51
CA PHE A 252 -1.88 18.04 -26.68
C PHE A 252 -0.88 17.05 -27.25
N ILE A 253 -0.15 16.32 -26.40
CA ILE A 253 0.73 15.24 -26.84
C ILE A 253 -0.14 14.05 -27.26
N ASP A 254 -0.28 13.83 -28.56
CA ASP A 254 -1.16 12.83 -29.16
C ASP A 254 -0.42 11.54 -29.58
N GLY A 255 0.92 11.58 -29.55
CA GLY A 255 1.76 10.43 -29.81
C GLY A 255 3.23 10.76 -29.66
N TYR A 256 4.09 9.92 -30.20
CA TYR A 256 5.54 10.10 -30.12
C TYR A 256 6.24 9.66 -31.40
N VAL A 257 7.51 10.03 -31.54
CA VAL A 257 8.39 9.65 -32.63
C VAL A 257 9.73 9.17 -32.09
N LEU A 258 10.34 8.22 -32.79
CA LEU A 258 11.75 7.89 -32.66
C LEU A 258 12.54 8.59 -33.78
N PRO A 259 13.86 8.81 -33.63
CA PRO A 259 14.69 9.36 -34.70
C PRO A 259 14.52 8.64 -36.05
N ALA A 260 14.35 7.31 -36.00
CA ALA A 260 14.15 6.48 -37.19
C ALA A 260 12.80 6.69 -37.89
N ASP A 261 11.79 7.26 -37.21
CA ASP A 261 10.47 7.52 -37.80
C ASP A 261 10.43 8.86 -38.55
N ILE A 262 11.38 9.76 -38.28
CA ILE A 262 11.33 11.14 -38.76
C ILE A 262 11.51 11.20 -40.29
N CYS A 263 10.43 11.60 -40.95
CA CYS A 263 10.35 11.79 -42.38
C CYS A 263 10.63 13.25 -42.80
N LYS A 264 10.79 13.52 -44.10
CA LYS A 264 10.99 14.89 -44.63
C LYS A 264 9.73 15.78 -44.54
N ASP A 265 8.57 15.18 -44.29
CA ASP A 265 7.27 15.86 -44.21
C ASP A 265 6.99 16.38 -42.79
N LYS A 266 5.76 16.81 -42.52
CA LYS A 266 5.26 17.19 -41.19
C LYS A 266 5.35 16.04 -40.21
N LEU A 267 5.74 16.35 -38.98
CA LEU A 267 5.90 15.38 -37.89
C LEU A 267 4.61 14.60 -37.61
N ALA A 268 3.44 15.24 -37.74
CA ALA A 268 2.12 14.63 -37.57
C ALA A 268 1.87 13.40 -38.48
N LYS A 269 2.59 13.26 -39.60
CA LYS A 269 2.45 12.10 -40.51
C LYS A 269 3.29 10.89 -40.09
N CYS A 270 4.20 11.07 -39.14
CA CYS A 270 5.21 10.08 -38.78
C CYS A 270 5.06 9.63 -37.31
N VAL A 271 3.90 9.94 -36.70
CA VAL A 271 3.55 9.69 -35.29
C VAL A 271 3.28 8.21 -35.02
N ARG A 272 3.88 7.70 -33.95
CA ARG A 272 3.48 6.45 -33.29
C ARG A 272 2.45 6.72 -32.22
N GLN A 273 1.44 5.86 -32.18
CA GLN A 273 0.39 5.90 -31.17
C GLN A 273 0.87 5.24 -29.86
N PHE A 274 0.46 5.80 -28.73
CA PHE A 274 0.77 5.23 -27.43
C PHE A 274 0.02 3.91 -27.23
N ARG A 275 0.75 2.84 -26.91
CA ARG A 275 0.12 1.55 -26.63
C ARG A 275 -0.37 1.51 -25.18
N LYS A 276 -1.57 0.95 -24.96
CA LYS A 276 -2.15 0.82 -23.61
C LYS A 276 -1.26 0.05 -22.64
N ASP A 277 -0.50 -0.94 -23.11
CA ASP A 277 0.42 -1.74 -22.30
C ASP A 277 1.78 -1.07 -22.06
N GLN A 278 2.00 0.12 -22.62
CA GLN A 278 3.23 0.90 -22.53
C GLN A 278 3.02 2.22 -21.74
N VAL A 279 1.77 2.62 -21.50
CA VAL A 279 1.43 3.82 -20.71
C VAL A 279 1.05 3.41 -19.29
N LEU A 280 1.69 4.05 -18.32
CA LEU A 280 1.42 3.91 -16.88
C LEU A 280 0.80 5.20 -16.34
N ASP A 281 -0.04 5.07 -15.32
CA ASP A 281 -0.45 6.23 -14.53
C ASP A 281 0.73 6.77 -13.71
N GLY A 282 0.76 8.08 -13.42
CA GLY A 282 1.77 8.70 -12.58
C GLY A 282 1.93 8.05 -11.22
N ASP A 283 0.84 7.53 -10.66
CA ASP A 283 0.82 6.86 -9.36
C ASP A 283 1.14 5.35 -9.44
N ALA A 284 1.46 4.82 -10.63
CA ALA A 284 1.86 3.42 -10.80
C ALA A 284 3.14 3.10 -10.01
N SER A 285 3.22 1.90 -9.47
CA SER A 285 4.36 1.46 -8.64
C SER A 285 5.64 1.26 -9.48
N LEU A 286 6.80 1.35 -8.83
CA LEU A 286 8.07 1.02 -9.49
C LEU A 286 8.14 -0.44 -9.97
N SER A 287 7.39 -1.35 -9.34
CA SER A 287 7.28 -2.74 -9.80
C SER A 287 6.58 -2.83 -11.16
N GLU A 288 5.48 -2.09 -11.34
CA GLU A 288 4.77 -1.99 -12.62
C GLU A 288 5.65 -1.36 -13.70
N VAL A 289 6.42 -0.32 -13.35
CA VAL A 289 7.42 0.27 -14.26
C VAL A 289 8.40 -0.79 -14.75
N ILE A 290 9.03 -1.55 -13.85
CA ILE A 290 9.97 -2.62 -14.20
C ILE A 290 9.28 -3.70 -15.04
N HIS A 291 8.03 -4.01 -14.74
CA HIS A 291 7.23 -4.99 -15.47
C HIS A 291 7.00 -4.57 -16.92
N VAL A 292 6.64 -3.31 -17.16
CA VAL A 292 6.49 -2.75 -18.52
C VAL A 292 7.83 -2.72 -19.25
N LEU A 293 8.89 -2.26 -18.58
CA LEU A 293 10.25 -2.20 -19.14
C LEU A 293 10.87 -3.58 -19.42
N THR A 294 10.26 -4.66 -18.93
CA THR A 294 10.66 -6.03 -19.30
C THR A 294 10.20 -6.37 -20.73
N ARG A 295 9.11 -5.73 -21.20
CA ARG A 295 8.54 -5.95 -22.54
C ARG A 295 8.86 -4.82 -23.52
N HIS A 296 9.05 -3.62 -23.01
CA HIS A 296 9.31 -2.40 -23.80
C HIS A 296 10.64 -1.78 -23.40
N THR A 297 11.28 -1.04 -24.30
CA THR A 297 12.56 -0.35 -24.00
C THR A 297 12.35 0.93 -23.18
N HIS A 298 11.16 1.53 -23.32
CA HIS A 298 10.67 2.68 -22.55
C HIS A 298 9.17 2.51 -22.30
N CYS A 299 8.68 3.15 -21.24
CA CYS A 299 7.25 3.34 -20.97
C CYS A 299 6.93 4.82 -20.80
N PHE A 300 5.66 5.16 -20.97
CA PHE A 300 5.18 6.53 -20.87
C PHE A 300 4.38 6.70 -19.58
N VAL A 301 4.40 7.90 -19.02
CA VAL A 301 3.70 8.23 -17.78
C VAL A 301 2.63 9.26 -18.07
N SER A 302 1.40 8.92 -17.71
CA SER A 302 0.22 9.77 -17.80
C SER A 302 0.03 10.56 -16.51
N LEU A 303 -0.15 11.87 -16.65
CA LEU A 303 -0.53 12.77 -15.57
C LEU A 303 -1.83 13.47 -15.97
N LEU A 304 -2.83 13.42 -15.08
CA LEU A 304 -4.14 14.04 -15.29
C LEU A 304 -4.80 13.62 -16.62
N GLY A 305 -4.59 12.37 -17.04
CA GLY A 305 -5.18 11.80 -18.26
C GLY A 305 -4.41 12.11 -19.56
N SER A 306 -3.23 12.73 -19.47
CA SER A 306 -2.39 13.02 -20.64
C SER A 306 -0.96 12.50 -20.45
N VAL A 307 -0.34 11.97 -21.51
CA VAL A 307 1.05 11.52 -21.45
C VAL A 307 1.96 12.75 -21.29
N ALA A 308 2.73 12.76 -20.21
CA ALA A 308 3.60 13.87 -19.84
C ALA A 308 5.05 13.45 -19.60
N GLY A 309 5.28 12.17 -19.30
CA GLY A 309 6.61 11.65 -18.95
C GLY A 309 7.00 10.40 -19.74
N VAL A 310 8.29 10.10 -19.72
CA VAL A 310 8.88 8.87 -20.23
C VAL A 310 9.83 8.29 -19.20
N ILE A 311 9.85 6.97 -19.11
CA ILE A 311 10.81 6.21 -18.30
C ILE A 311 11.46 5.18 -19.21
N THR A 312 12.78 5.14 -19.17
CA THR A 312 13.64 4.21 -19.91
C THR A 312 14.30 3.23 -18.94
N ARG A 313 14.95 2.19 -19.47
CA ARG A 313 15.76 1.31 -18.61
C ARG A 313 16.92 2.03 -17.92
N SER A 314 17.47 3.09 -18.50
CA SER A 314 18.53 3.87 -17.84
C SER A 314 18.04 4.59 -16.58
N ASP A 315 16.74 4.91 -16.50
CA ASP A 315 16.18 5.56 -15.30
C ASP A 315 16.17 4.64 -14.07
N ILE A 316 16.35 3.33 -14.25
CA ILE A 316 16.54 2.37 -13.16
C ILE A 316 17.87 2.61 -12.42
N GLN A 317 18.80 3.35 -13.03
CA GLN A 317 20.02 3.80 -12.37
C GLN A 317 19.82 5.00 -11.44
N LYS A 318 18.64 5.64 -11.45
CA LYS A 318 18.39 6.79 -10.60
C LYS A 318 18.52 6.41 -9.12
N PRO A 319 19.05 7.31 -8.27
CA PRO A 319 19.24 7.04 -6.85
C PRO A 319 17.99 6.49 -6.16
N ILE A 320 16.79 7.01 -6.51
CA ILE A 320 15.51 6.56 -5.97
C ILE A 320 15.28 5.06 -6.23
N VAL A 321 15.46 4.60 -7.47
CA VAL A 321 15.25 3.20 -7.84
C VAL A 321 16.33 2.30 -7.22
N ARG A 322 17.57 2.79 -7.14
CA ARG A 322 18.67 2.07 -6.47
C ARG A 322 18.41 1.90 -4.97
N MET A 323 17.95 2.96 -4.29
CA MET A 323 17.55 2.91 -2.89
C MET A 323 16.40 1.92 -2.68
N TRP A 324 15.38 1.99 -3.54
CA TRP A 324 14.25 1.07 -3.51
C TRP A 324 14.69 -0.39 -3.66
N LEU A 325 15.48 -0.73 -4.70
CA LEU A 325 16.03 -2.08 -4.90
C LEU A 325 16.91 -2.55 -3.74
N PHE A 326 17.75 -1.66 -3.20
CA PHE A 326 18.61 -2.00 -2.06
C PHE A 326 17.77 -2.32 -0.83
N GLY A 327 16.76 -1.50 -0.53
CA GLY A 327 15.84 -1.75 0.58
C GLY A 327 15.07 -3.05 0.39
N MET A 328 14.62 -3.39 -0.82
CA MET A 328 13.99 -4.70 -1.08
C MET A 328 14.92 -5.87 -0.72
N ILE A 329 16.21 -5.78 -1.06
CA ILE A 329 17.20 -6.80 -0.70
C ILE A 329 17.43 -6.82 0.83
N THR A 330 17.48 -5.65 1.47
CA THR A 330 17.59 -5.55 2.94
C THR A 330 16.40 -6.21 3.63
N LEU A 331 15.18 -6.02 3.12
CA LEU A 331 13.98 -6.66 3.67
C LEU A 331 14.02 -8.18 3.54
N ILE A 332 14.52 -8.71 2.41
CA ILE A 332 14.77 -10.16 2.27
C ILE A 332 15.80 -10.63 3.29
N GLU A 333 16.91 -9.89 3.48
CA GLU A 333 17.94 -10.25 4.46
C GLU A 333 17.39 -10.28 5.90
N MET A 334 16.57 -9.30 6.26
CA MET A 334 15.91 -9.23 7.57
C MET A 334 14.93 -10.39 7.75
N ASN A 335 14.14 -10.71 6.71
CA ASN A 335 13.24 -11.85 6.76
C ASN A 335 14.00 -13.17 6.95
N PHE A 336 15.12 -13.39 6.26
CA PHE A 336 15.95 -14.56 6.51
C PHE A 336 16.45 -14.64 7.95
N ALA A 337 16.87 -13.52 8.54
CA ALA A 337 17.30 -13.51 9.95
C ALA A 337 16.14 -13.91 10.89
N GLU A 338 14.96 -13.34 10.71
CA GLU A 338 13.79 -13.68 11.53
C GLU A 338 13.39 -15.16 11.39
N ARG A 339 13.40 -15.71 10.17
CA ARG A 339 13.09 -17.13 9.97
C ARG A 339 14.12 -18.06 10.60
N ILE A 340 15.41 -17.68 10.55
CA ILE A 340 16.46 -18.44 11.22
C ILE A 340 16.23 -18.44 12.75
N ARG A 341 15.88 -17.30 13.33
CA ARG A 341 15.57 -17.19 14.77
C ARG A 341 14.40 -18.06 15.19
N MET A 342 13.32 -18.04 14.41
CA MET A 342 12.11 -18.82 14.73
C MET A 342 12.34 -20.33 14.63
N LYS A 343 13.21 -20.79 13.73
CA LYS A 343 13.41 -22.22 13.48
C LYS A 343 14.53 -22.84 14.31
N TRP A 344 15.59 -22.08 14.62
CA TRP A 344 16.77 -22.57 15.33
C TRP A 344 17.03 -21.74 16.59
N GLU A 345 16.29 -22.05 17.65
CA GLU A 345 16.36 -21.36 18.95
C GLU A 345 17.70 -21.55 19.68
N ASP A 346 18.46 -22.61 19.36
CA ASP A 346 19.70 -23.03 20.04
C ASP A 346 21.00 -22.74 19.26
N GLU A 347 20.94 -21.89 18.24
CA GLU A 347 22.06 -21.62 17.31
C GLU A 347 22.61 -22.86 16.57
N SER A 348 21.87 -23.97 16.50
CA SER A 348 22.29 -25.18 15.77
C SER A 348 22.53 -24.96 14.28
N TRP A 349 21.98 -23.87 13.71
CA TRP A 349 22.31 -23.37 12.38
C TRP A 349 23.81 -23.10 12.16
N SER A 350 24.59 -22.87 13.22
CA SER A 350 26.03 -22.60 13.16
C SER A 350 26.83 -23.73 12.50
N SER A 351 26.34 -24.97 12.59
CA SER A 351 26.91 -26.15 11.92
C SER A 351 26.84 -26.09 10.38
N LEU A 352 25.95 -25.26 9.82
CA LEU A 352 25.75 -25.11 8.38
C LEU A 352 26.71 -24.10 7.73
N ILE A 353 27.49 -23.38 8.55
CA ILE A 353 28.44 -22.33 8.14
C ILE A 353 29.88 -22.83 8.34
N SER A 354 30.81 -22.38 7.50
CA SER A 354 32.22 -22.77 7.65
C SER A 354 32.86 -22.12 8.89
N SER A 355 33.83 -22.82 9.49
CA SER A 355 34.56 -22.35 10.67
C SER A 355 35.19 -20.97 10.47
N THR A 356 35.73 -20.68 9.29
CA THR A 356 36.30 -19.37 8.94
C THR A 356 35.26 -18.25 8.96
N ARG A 357 34.06 -18.50 8.44
CA ARG A 357 32.96 -17.51 8.42
C ARG A 357 32.44 -17.28 9.84
N LEU A 358 32.31 -18.36 10.61
CA LEU A 358 31.88 -18.30 12.00
C LEU A 358 32.88 -17.54 12.89
N SER A 359 34.18 -17.73 12.70
CA SER A 359 35.22 -16.96 13.42
C SER A 359 35.08 -15.46 13.18
N LYS A 360 34.93 -15.04 11.92
CA LYS A 360 34.73 -13.62 11.57
C LYS A 360 33.46 -13.03 12.18
N ALA A 361 32.37 -13.81 12.22
CA ALA A 361 31.13 -13.37 12.86
C ALA A 361 31.31 -13.19 14.37
N LYS A 362 32.04 -14.09 15.03
CA LYS A 362 32.38 -13.98 16.47
C LYS A 362 33.26 -12.76 16.76
N GLU A 363 34.29 -12.51 15.95
CA GLU A 363 35.13 -11.31 16.06
C GLU A 363 34.30 -10.03 15.93
N LEU A 364 33.35 -9.98 14.97
CA LEU A 364 32.46 -8.84 14.80
C LEU A 364 31.50 -8.68 15.99
N LEU A 365 31.00 -9.77 16.54
CA LEU A 365 30.14 -9.77 17.72
C LEU A 365 30.88 -9.23 18.95
N GLU A 366 32.13 -9.65 19.17
CA GLU A 366 32.98 -9.13 20.25
C GLU A 366 33.20 -7.63 20.12
N GLU A 367 33.50 -7.14 18.91
CA GLU A 367 33.68 -5.71 18.65
C GLU A 367 32.37 -4.92 18.87
N ARG A 368 31.20 -5.45 18.46
CA ARG A 368 29.90 -4.81 18.72
C ARG A 368 29.55 -4.79 20.21
N ARG A 369 29.83 -5.87 20.94
CA ARG A 369 29.64 -5.96 22.41
C ARG A 369 30.54 -4.96 23.14
N ARG A 370 31.80 -4.82 22.72
CA ARG A 370 32.72 -3.80 23.23
C ARG A 370 32.16 -2.38 23.07
N ARG A 371 31.41 -2.11 21.99
CA ARG A 371 30.72 -0.83 21.74
C ARG A 371 29.34 -0.72 22.41
N LYS A 372 28.98 -1.66 23.28
CA LYS A 372 27.68 -1.73 23.99
C LYS A 372 26.47 -1.81 23.04
N GLN A 373 26.63 -2.42 21.87
CA GLN A 373 25.54 -2.65 20.92
C GLN A 373 24.85 -3.99 21.23
N LYS A 374 23.53 -3.96 21.42
CA LYS A 374 22.72 -5.18 21.58
C LYS A 374 22.63 -5.89 20.21
N CYS A 375 23.23 -7.07 20.11
CA CYS A 375 23.20 -7.90 18.90
C CYS A 375 23.48 -9.37 19.25
N ASP A 376 22.99 -10.27 18.40
CA ASP A 376 23.28 -11.71 18.45
C ASP A 376 24.32 -12.11 17.39
N LEU A 377 24.73 -13.38 17.38
CA LEU A 377 25.71 -13.89 16.41
C LEU A 377 25.16 -13.87 14.97
N LEU A 378 23.85 -14.04 14.81
CA LEU A 378 23.16 -14.01 13.52
C LEU A 378 23.20 -12.62 12.87
N ASP A 379 23.15 -11.55 13.67
CA ASP A 379 23.30 -10.15 13.22
C ASP A 379 24.69 -9.85 12.66
N CYS A 380 25.67 -10.72 12.92
CA CYS A 380 27.04 -10.61 12.43
C CYS A 380 27.29 -11.44 11.16
N LEU A 381 26.31 -12.23 10.71
CA LEU A 381 26.39 -12.97 9.45
C LEU A 381 26.10 -12.08 8.23
N GLN A 382 26.74 -12.40 7.10
CA GLN A 382 26.44 -11.76 5.82
C GLN A 382 25.19 -12.38 5.19
N PHE A 383 24.58 -11.67 4.22
CA PHE A 383 23.45 -12.19 3.43
C PHE A 383 23.70 -13.59 2.86
N SER A 384 24.89 -13.84 2.31
CA SER A 384 25.23 -15.15 1.74
C SER A 384 25.23 -16.28 2.77
N ASP A 385 25.58 -15.98 4.01
CA ASP A 385 25.61 -16.96 5.11
C ASP A 385 24.17 -17.26 5.55
N LYS A 386 23.35 -16.22 5.77
CA LYS A 386 21.92 -16.37 6.10
C LYS A 386 21.15 -17.12 5.00
N ALA A 387 21.36 -16.74 3.74
CA ALA A 387 20.75 -17.42 2.61
C ALA A 387 21.16 -18.90 2.52
N ARG A 388 22.41 -19.23 2.86
CA ARG A 388 22.87 -20.62 2.92
C ARG A 388 22.12 -21.41 3.98
N ILE A 389 21.99 -20.91 5.20
CA ILE A 389 21.27 -21.59 6.29
C ILE A 389 19.85 -21.94 5.85
N ILE A 390 19.12 -20.96 5.33
CA ILE A 390 17.74 -21.10 4.85
C ILE A 390 17.62 -22.14 3.72
N ILE A 391 18.55 -22.16 2.76
CA ILE A 391 18.49 -23.05 1.59
C ILE A 391 18.87 -24.50 1.92
N GLU A 392 19.60 -24.72 3.02
CA GLU A 392 19.96 -26.06 3.46
C GLU A 392 18.79 -26.78 4.12
N ASP A 393 17.77 -26.06 4.58
CA ASP A 393 16.55 -26.62 5.18
C ASP A 393 15.41 -26.85 4.16
N PRO A 394 14.85 -28.07 4.06
CA PRO A 394 13.80 -28.39 3.08
C PRO A 394 12.47 -27.63 3.28
N GLU A 395 12.02 -27.42 4.51
CA GLU A 395 10.75 -26.75 4.79
C GLU A 395 10.84 -25.25 4.47
N GLU A 396 11.98 -24.64 4.80
CA GLU A 396 12.28 -23.25 4.46
C GLU A 396 12.39 -23.06 2.94
N LEU A 397 13.02 -24.00 2.24
CA LEU A 397 13.12 -24.01 0.79
C LEU A 397 11.75 -24.08 0.10
N GLU A 398 10.87 -24.94 0.60
CA GLU A 398 9.48 -25.08 0.14
C GLU A 398 8.66 -23.82 0.41
N TYR A 399 8.74 -23.27 1.63
CA TYR A 399 8.06 -22.04 1.99
C TYR A 399 8.43 -20.86 1.08
N LEU A 400 9.71 -20.75 0.71
CA LEU A 400 10.20 -19.73 -0.22
C LEU A 400 9.83 -20.01 -1.69
N GLY A 401 9.14 -21.12 -1.95
CA GLY A 401 8.64 -21.51 -3.26
C GLY A 401 9.76 -21.92 -4.23
N PHE A 402 10.86 -22.49 -3.73
CA PHE A 402 11.94 -22.98 -4.57
C PHE A 402 11.78 -24.45 -4.89
N ASN A 403 11.72 -24.78 -6.18
CA ASN A 403 11.59 -26.16 -6.66
C ASN A 403 12.89 -26.98 -6.51
N SER A 404 14.04 -26.33 -6.27
CA SER A 404 15.29 -27.04 -5.99
C SER A 404 16.30 -26.16 -5.27
N LYS A 405 17.15 -26.82 -4.47
CA LYS A 405 18.30 -26.21 -3.78
C LYS A 405 19.28 -25.54 -4.74
N ARG A 406 19.48 -26.13 -5.93
CA ARG A 406 20.36 -25.57 -6.97
C ARG A 406 19.84 -24.22 -7.47
N ILE A 407 18.54 -24.13 -7.75
CA ILE A 407 17.89 -22.88 -8.20
C ILE A 407 17.98 -21.83 -7.10
N ALA A 408 17.71 -22.20 -5.84
CA ALA A 408 17.80 -21.27 -4.72
C ALA A 408 19.23 -20.73 -4.53
N LYS A 409 20.26 -21.59 -4.63
CA LYS A 409 21.68 -21.17 -4.56
C LYS A 409 22.03 -20.17 -5.68
N GLN A 410 21.55 -20.43 -6.90
CA GLN A 410 21.77 -19.53 -8.04
C GLN A 410 21.13 -18.15 -7.80
N ILE A 411 19.85 -18.11 -7.39
CA ILE A 411 19.13 -16.87 -7.13
C ILE A 411 19.74 -16.09 -5.97
N SER A 412 20.19 -16.76 -4.90
CA SER A 412 20.89 -16.08 -3.80
C SER A 412 22.22 -15.47 -4.23
N LYS A 413 22.97 -16.12 -5.11
CA LYS A 413 24.21 -15.57 -5.68
C LYS A 413 23.93 -14.34 -6.55
N GLU A 414 22.86 -14.39 -7.34
CA GLU A 414 22.41 -13.26 -8.17
C GLU A 414 21.96 -12.06 -7.33
N LEU A 415 21.19 -12.29 -6.26
CA LEU A 415 20.81 -11.22 -5.33
C LEU A 415 22.02 -10.63 -4.61
N GLN A 416 22.99 -11.45 -4.23
CA GLN A 416 24.26 -10.98 -3.67
C GLN A 416 25.03 -10.10 -4.68
N SER A 417 25.07 -10.49 -5.95
CA SER A 417 25.69 -9.69 -7.02
C SER A 417 25.00 -8.33 -7.15
N LEU A 418 23.67 -8.34 -7.29
CA LEU A 418 22.88 -7.11 -7.39
C LEU A 418 23.07 -6.21 -6.16
N ARG A 419 23.08 -6.77 -4.94
CA ARG A 419 23.36 -6.02 -3.71
C ARG A 419 24.70 -5.30 -3.77
N ASN A 420 25.76 -6.00 -4.21
CA ASN A 420 27.10 -5.43 -4.29
C ASN A 420 27.16 -4.33 -5.35
N ASN A 421 26.55 -4.55 -6.52
CA ASN A 421 26.49 -3.57 -7.60
C ASN A 421 25.70 -2.32 -7.19
N LEU A 422 24.64 -2.50 -6.39
CA LEU A 422 23.87 -1.42 -5.78
C LEU A 422 24.73 -0.60 -4.80
N ALA A 423 25.49 -1.27 -3.92
CA ALA A 423 26.35 -0.62 -2.93
C ALA A 423 27.57 0.11 -3.54
N HIS A 424 28.07 -0.35 -4.69
CA HIS A 424 29.26 0.20 -5.35
C HIS A 424 28.95 1.12 -6.54
N SER A 425 27.71 1.58 -6.70
CA SER A 425 27.29 2.47 -7.81
C SER A 425 27.60 1.92 -9.20
N GLN A 426 27.63 0.58 -9.35
CA GLN A 426 27.91 -0.09 -10.62
C GLN A 426 26.66 -0.16 -11.50
N ASP A 427 26.88 -0.46 -12.78
CA ASP A 427 25.79 -0.63 -13.74
C ASP A 427 24.96 -1.90 -13.45
N ILE A 428 23.73 -1.72 -12.99
CA ILE A 428 22.78 -2.81 -12.67
C ILE A 428 21.86 -3.16 -13.84
N VAL A 429 21.79 -2.33 -14.89
CA VAL A 429 20.83 -2.53 -15.97
C VAL A 429 21.34 -3.56 -16.96
N THR A 430 22.63 -3.52 -17.32
CA THR A 430 23.18 -4.42 -18.35
C THR A 430 23.19 -5.89 -17.92
N HIS A 431 23.52 -6.18 -16.65
CA HIS A 431 23.77 -7.55 -16.20
C HIS A 431 22.78 -8.05 -15.13
N ASP A 432 22.09 -7.16 -14.43
CA ASP A 432 21.16 -7.54 -13.35
C ASP A 432 19.68 -7.36 -13.70
N TRP A 433 19.34 -7.01 -14.95
CA TRP A 433 17.93 -6.83 -15.37
C TRP A 433 17.02 -8.02 -15.01
N PRO A 434 17.39 -9.29 -15.28
CA PRO A 434 16.56 -10.43 -14.90
C PRO A 434 16.31 -10.51 -13.38
N GLN A 435 17.30 -10.13 -12.57
CA GLN A 435 17.26 -10.13 -11.11
C GLN A 435 16.29 -9.06 -10.62
N ILE A 436 16.41 -7.84 -11.17
CA ILE A 436 15.54 -6.70 -10.90
C ILE A 436 14.08 -7.06 -11.22
N ALA A 437 13.83 -7.63 -12.41
CA ALA A 437 12.49 -8.04 -12.83
C ALA A 437 11.90 -9.14 -11.93
N ARG A 438 12.71 -10.12 -11.50
CA ARG A 438 12.27 -11.16 -10.56
C ARG A 438 11.94 -10.58 -9.19
N LEU A 439 12.75 -9.64 -8.71
CA LEU A 439 12.58 -8.98 -7.42
C LEU A 439 11.28 -8.17 -7.39
N ALA A 440 11.07 -7.31 -8.38
CA ALA A 440 9.82 -6.55 -8.57
C ALA A 440 8.58 -7.47 -8.53
N LYS A 441 8.57 -8.51 -9.38
CA LYS A 441 7.46 -9.46 -9.47
C LYS A 441 7.20 -10.24 -8.17
N ARG A 442 8.24 -10.60 -7.42
CA ARG A 442 8.08 -11.31 -6.14
C ARG A 442 7.43 -10.42 -5.09
N PHE A 443 7.76 -9.13 -5.07
CA PHE A 443 7.18 -8.21 -4.12
C PHE A 443 5.72 -7.86 -4.44
N GLU A 444 5.34 -7.73 -5.71
CA GLU A 444 3.92 -7.67 -6.09
C GLU A 444 3.11 -8.85 -5.54
N LYS A 445 3.67 -10.07 -5.56
CA LYS A 445 3.04 -11.25 -4.96
C LYS A 445 2.96 -11.19 -3.44
N ILE A 446 3.86 -10.46 -2.77
CA ILE A 446 3.83 -10.26 -1.31
C ILE A 446 2.79 -9.19 -0.97
N LEU A 447 2.67 -8.14 -1.78
CA LEU A 447 1.65 -7.08 -1.62
C LEU A 447 0.22 -7.54 -1.93
N SER A 448 0.06 -8.60 -2.72
CA SER A 448 -1.23 -9.13 -3.14
C SER A 448 -1.71 -10.35 -2.32
N ARG A 449 -0.92 -10.79 -1.35
CA ARG A 449 -1.26 -11.82 -0.35
C ARG A 449 -1.59 -11.14 0.96
#